data_AF-A0A939HG96-F1
#
_entry.id   AF-A0A939HG96-F1
#
_cell.length_a   1.000
_cell.length_b   1.000
_cell.length_c   1.000
_cell.angle_alpha   90.00
_cell.angle_beta   90.00
_cell.angle_gamma   90.00
#
_symmetry.space_group_name_H-M   'P 1'
#
loop_
_entity.id
_entity.type
_entity.pdbx_description
1 polymer ?
#
loop_
_entity_poly.entity_id
_entity_poly.type
_entity_poly.pdbx_seq_one_letter_code
_entity_poly.pdbx_strand_id
1 'polypeptide(L)'
;MSIEFAAVTGHDVTTITCVCGNTVGDEGLIQANSEGIPIHIRGDTPVPAGLAKWPEDGELYTLCPSCGRTYRDTVIEETGTAPVAFRVDVTAGPVAEAIRVHWGLST
;
A
#
# COMPACT_ATOMS: atom_id res chain seq x y z
N MET A 1 20.87 -10.69 4.49
CA MET A 1 19.74 -9.88 4.97
C MET A 1 18.52 -10.77 4.93
N SER A 2 17.84 -10.97 6.06
CA SER A 2 16.57 -11.69 6.11
C SER A 2 15.47 -10.79 5.56
N ILE A 3 14.67 -11.29 4.62
CA ILE A 3 13.45 -10.62 4.17
C ILE A 3 12.43 -10.72 5.29
N GLU A 4 11.81 -9.61 5.67
CA GLU A 4 10.71 -9.59 6.64
C GLU A 4 9.41 -10.00 5.94
N PHE A 5 8.53 -10.71 6.64
CA PHE A 5 7.25 -11.17 6.12
C PHE A 5 6.11 -10.63 6.98
N ALA A 6 5.13 -9.99 6.35
CA ALA A 6 3.84 -9.75 6.96
C ALA A 6 3.03 -11.06 7.04
N ALA A 7 2.10 -11.13 7.99
CA ALA A 7 1.16 -12.23 8.05
C ALA A 7 0.03 -12.00 7.05
N VAL A 8 -0.41 -13.04 6.36
CA VAL A 8 -1.54 -13.00 5.42
C VAL A 8 -2.30 -14.32 5.53
N THR A 9 -3.62 -14.28 5.33
CA THR A 9 -4.45 -15.49 5.30
C THR A 9 -4.75 -15.87 3.86
N GLY A 10 -4.27 -17.05 3.45
CA GLY A 10 -4.42 -17.51 2.07
C GLY A 10 -3.69 -16.57 1.10
N HIS A 11 -4.39 -16.15 0.05
CA HIS A 11 -3.85 -15.34 -1.05
C HIS A 11 -4.51 -13.96 -1.12
N ASP A 12 -5.05 -13.49 0.02
CA ASP A 12 -5.89 -12.30 0.06
C ASP A 12 -5.15 -11.11 0.68
N VAL A 13 -4.83 -10.13 -0.16
CA VAL A 13 -4.16 -8.88 0.21
C VAL A 13 -4.92 -8.13 1.32
N THR A 14 -6.25 -8.24 1.37
CA THR A 14 -7.07 -7.55 2.37
C THR A 14 -6.94 -8.13 3.79
N THR A 15 -6.32 -9.31 3.92
CA THR A 15 -6.08 -9.97 5.21
C THR A 15 -4.70 -9.70 5.79
N ILE A 16 -3.88 -8.90 5.09
CA ILE A 16 -2.50 -8.68 5.49
C ILE A 16 -2.44 -7.94 6.85
N THR A 17 -1.57 -8.45 7.71
CA THR A 17 -1.15 -7.84 8.97
C THR A 17 0.32 -7.50 8.84
N CYS A 18 0.62 -6.20 8.78
CA CYS A 18 1.97 -5.68 8.62
C CYS A 18 2.89 -6.15 9.75
N VAL A 19 4.20 -6.22 9.47
CA VAL A 19 5.24 -6.55 10.46
C VAL A 19 5.20 -5.68 11.73
N CYS A 20 4.72 -4.43 11.61
CA CYS A 20 4.56 -3.53 12.77
C CYS A 20 3.27 -3.77 13.57
N GLY A 21 2.43 -4.72 13.18
CA GLY A 21 1.13 -5.02 13.79
C GLY A 21 -0.07 -4.31 13.17
N ASN A 22 0.12 -3.33 12.28
CA ASN A 22 -1.00 -2.64 11.63
C ASN A 22 -1.78 -3.58 10.70
N THR A 23 -3.10 -3.39 10.64
CA THR A 23 -4.03 -4.20 9.85
C THR A 23 -4.96 -3.31 9.02
N VAL A 24 -5.68 -3.91 8.06
CA VAL A 24 -6.73 -3.20 7.30
C VAL A 24 -7.83 -2.61 8.19
N GLY A 25 -8.12 -3.21 9.35
CA GLY A 25 -9.17 -2.75 10.26
C GLY A 25 -8.74 -1.72 11.30
N ASP A 26 -7.44 -1.44 11.45
CA ASP A 26 -6.89 -0.53 12.47
C ASP A 26 -6.59 0.86 11.88
N GLU A 27 -5.37 1.10 11.37
CA GLU A 27 -5.04 2.34 10.64
C GLU A 27 -5.27 2.22 9.12
N GLY A 28 -5.73 1.05 8.67
CA GLY A 28 -5.89 0.73 7.27
C GLY A 28 -4.56 0.48 6.57
N LEU A 29 -4.66 -0.10 5.38
CA LEU A 29 -3.54 -0.25 4.45
C LEU A 29 -3.97 0.34 3.11
N ILE A 30 -3.03 0.96 2.43
CA ILE A 30 -3.31 1.85 1.31
C ILE A 30 -2.74 1.24 0.04
N GLN A 31 -3.57 1.13 -1.00
CA GLN A 31 -3.09 0.71 -2.30
C GLN A 31 -2.16 1.79 -2.91
N ALA A 32 -1.03 1.36 -3.47
CA ALA A 32 0.06 2.20 -3.90
C ALA A 32 0.70 1.67 -5.21
N ASN A 33 1.50 2.52 -5.86
CA ASN A 33 2.30 2.15 -7.03
C ASN A 33 3.66 1.54 -6.63
N SER A 34 4.50 1.24 -7.61
CA SER A 34 5.85 0.68 -7.43
C SER A 34 6.85 1.61 -6.72
N GLU A 35 6.50 2.89 -6.52
CA GLU A 35 7.27 3.86 -5.73
C GLU A 35 6.74 3.97 -4.29
N GLY A 36 5.65 3.26 -3.96
CA GLY A 36 4.98 3.34 -2.66
C GLY A 36 4.15 4.60 -2.48
N ILE A 37 3.77 5.26 -3.58
CA ILE A 37 2.86 6.41 -3.57
C ILE A 37 1.42 5.87 -3.65
N PRO A 38 0.54 6.21 -2.69
CA PRO A 38 -0.89 5.93 -2.74
C PRO A 38 -1.51 6.25 -4.10
N ILE A 39 -2.28 5.30 -4.64
CA ILE A 39 -2.95 5.46 -5.93
C ILE A 39 -4.38 5.96 -5.76
N HIS A 40 -4.87 6.64 -6.78
CA HIS A 40 -6.28 7.00 -6.90
C HIS A 40 -7.09 5.85 -7.52
N ILE A 41 -8.02 5.28 -6.76
CA ILE A 41 -8.80 4.09 -7.15
C ILE A 41 -10.02 4.44 -8.03
N ARG A 42 -10.46 5.72 -8.08
CA ARG A 42 -11.67 6.11 -8.86
C ARG A 42 -11.36 6.57 -10.28
N GLY A 43 -11.53 5.66 -11.24
CA GLY A 43 -11.15 5.80 -12.65
C GLY A 43 -11.74 6.96 -13.46
N ASP A 44 -12.91 7.49 -13.08
CA ASP A 44 -13.60 8.52 -13.89
C ASP A 44 -13.37 9.97 -13.41
N THR A 45 -12.59 10.15 -12.35
CA THR A 45 -12.28 11.47 -11.80
C THR A 45 -10.81 11.81 -12.04
N PRO A 46 -10.48 13.10 -12.25
CA PRO A 46 -9.08 13.52 -12.33
C PRO A 46 -8.32 13.02 -11.09
N VAL A 47 -7.12 12.47 -11.30
CA VAL A 47 -6.24 12.04 -10.21
C VAL A 47 -5.94 13.27 -9.33
N PRO A 48 -6.32 13.25 -8.04
CA PRO A 48 -6.03 14.35 -7.13
C PRO A 48 -4.52 14.61 -7.03
N ALA A 49 -4.14 15.88 -6.87
CA ALA A 49 -2.75 16.23 -6.64
C ALA A 49 -2.21 15.48 -5.42
N GLY A 50 -1.03 14.86 -5.56
CA GLY A 50 -0.40 14.04 -4.52
C GLY A 50 -0.67 12.54 -4.64
N LEU A 51 -1.75 12.10 -5.29
CA LEU A 51 -1.98 10.67 -5.57
C LEU A 51 -1.35 10.26 -6.91
N ALA A 52 -0.96 8.99 -6.98
CA ALA A 52 -0.54 8.36 -8.24
C ALA A 52 -1.76 7.94 -9.08
N LYS A 53 -1.60 7.96 -10.40
CA LYS A 53 -2.55 7.33 -11.33
C LYS A 53 -2.52 5.81 -11.13
N TRP A 54 -3.63 5.14 -11.42
CA TRP A 54 -3.64 3.70 -11.60
C TRP A 54 -2.55 3.25 -12.59
N PRO A 55 -1.69 2.29 -12.23
CA PRO A 55 -0.57 1.87 -13.07
C PRO A 55 -1.05 1.15 -14.34
N GLU A 56 -0.44 1.45 -15.49
CA GLU A 56 -0.88 0.90 -16.79
C GLU A 56 -0.55 -0.59 -16.96
N ASP A 57 0.48 -1.06 -16.27
CA ASP A 57 0.86 -2.48 -16.21
C ASP A 57 0.03 -3.28 -15.20
N GLY A 58 -0.81 -2.61 -14.40
CA GLY A 58 -1.61 -3.23 -13.35
C GLY A 58 -0.82 -3.72 -12.14
N GLU A 59 0.48 -3.39 -12.01
CA GLU A 59 1.27 -3.81 -10.86
C GLU A 59 0.97 -2.93 -9.64
N LEU A 60 0.38 -3.55 -8.62
CA LEU A 60 -0.11 -2.87 -7.43
C LEU A 60 0.69 -3.29 -6.20
N TYR A 61 0.73 -2.36 -5.25
CA TYR A 61 1.40 -2.54 -3.98
C TYR A 61 0.47 -2.12 -2.84
N THR A 62 0.68 -2.70 -1.68
CA THR A 62 0.00 -2.34 -0.45
C THR A 62 1.00 -1.66 0.50
N LEU A 63 0.77 -0.39 0.78
CA LEU A 63 1.52 0.43 1.71
C LEU A 63 0.92 0.36 3.11
N CYS A 64 1.77 0.11 4.12
CA CYS A 64 1.43 0.34 5.52
C CYS A 64 1.73 1.81 5.90
N PRO A 65 0.73 2.66 6.14
CA PRO A 65 0.95 4.06 6.51
C PRO A 65 1.62 4.22 7.87
N SER A 66 1.47 3.24 8.76
CA SER A 66 2.03 3.24 10.12
C SER A 66 3.56 3.17 10.15
N CYS A 67 4.16 2.39 9.24
CA CYS A 67 5.61 2.13 9.27
C CYS A 67 6.33 2.27 7.92
N GLY A 68 5.59 2.45 6.83
CA GLY A 68 6.10 2.66 5.49
C GLY A 68 6.52 1.40 4.72
N ARG A 69 6.31 0.19 5.27
CA ARG A 69 6.57 -1.05 4.52
C ARG A 69 5.56 -1.20 3.39
N THR A 70 6.05 -1.63 2.23
CA THR A 70 5.24 -1.95 1.07
C THR A 70 5.32 -3.43 0.72
N TYR A 71 4.22 -3.97 0.23
CA TYR A 71 4.09 -5.36 -0.18
C TYR A 71 3.57 -5.39 -1.61
N ARG A 72 4.08 -6.29 -2.45
CA ARG A 72 3.62 -6.40 -3.84
C ARG A 72 2.39 -7.30 -3.89
N ASP A 73 1.28 -6.80 -4.41
CA ASP A 73 -0.02 -7.48 -4.35
C ASP A 73 0.03 -8.81 -5.12
N THR A 74 0.63 -8.81 -6.31
CA THR A 74 0.77 -10.02 -7.14
C THR A 74 1.55 -11.13 -6.44
N VAL A 75 2.56 -10.80 -5.62
CA VAL A 75 3.32 -11.81 -4.86
C VAL A 75 2.42 -12.46 -3.81
N ILE A 76 1.57 -11.68 -3.14
CA ILE A 76 0.63 -12.20 -2.14
C ILE A 76 -0.41 -13.09 -2.81
N GLU A 77 -1.00 -12.62 -3.90
CA GLU A 77 -2.03 -13.34 -4.64
C GLU A 77 -1.50 -14.64 -5.25
N GLU A 78 -0.25 -14.67 -5.72
CA GLU A 78 0.34 -15.87 -6.32
C GLU A 78 0.86 -16.86 -5.29
N THR A 79 1.50 -16.37 -4.21
CA THR A 79 2.27 -17.23 -3.29
C THR A 79 1.61 -17.45 -1.94
N GLY A 80 0.63 -16.62 -1.57
CA GLY A 80 0.07 -16.59 -0.23
C GLY A 80 1.06 -16.11 0.84
N THR A 81 2.11 -15.38 0.42
CA THR A 81 3.11 -14.80 1.31
C THR A 81 3.27 -13.31 1.04
N ALA A 82 3.58 -12.54 2.10
CA ALA A 82 3.71 -11.09 2.00
C ALA A 82 5.14 -10.64 2.39
N PRO A 83 6.16 -10.91 1.56
CA PRO A 83 7.49 -10.37 1.78
C PRO A 83 7.47 -8.84 1.64
N VAL A 84 8.22 -8.15 2.50
CA VAL A 84 8.44 -6.70 2.34
C VAL A 84 9.18 -6.46 1.03
N ALA A 85 8.55 -5.75 0.11
CA ALA A 85 9.13 -5.38 -1.18
C ALA A 85 10.13 -4.24 -1.01
N PHE A 86 9.71 -3.17 -0.33
CA PHE A 86 10.56 -2.04 0.04
C PHE A 86 9.94 -1.25 1.19
N ARG A 87 10.58 -0.14 1.56
CA ARG A 87 10.10 0.76 2.60
C ARG A 87 10.20 2.20 2.11
N VAL A 88 9.14 2.98 2.33
CA VAL A 88 9.08 4.42 2.12
C VAL A 88 9.10 5.17 3.45
N ASP A 89 9.54 6.42 3.42
CA ASP A 89 9.38 7.33 4.55
C ASP A 89 7.98 7.95 4.50
N VAL A 90 7.08 7.50 5.37
CA VAL A 90 5.70 7.98 5.48
C VAL A 90 5.59 9.41 6.01
N THR A 91 6.69 9.98 6.50
CA THR A 91 6.79 11.38 6.92
C THR A 91 7.38 12.29 5.83
N ALA A 92 7.95 11.71 4.77
CA ALA A 92 8.49 12.47 3.66
C ALA A 92 7.36 13.09 2.81
N GLY A 93 7.57 14.35 2.41
CA GLY A 93 6.53 15.21 1.81
C GLY A 93 5.63 14.55 0.78
N PRO A 94 6.14 13.91 -0.29
CA PRO A 94 5.30 13.31 -1.32
C PRO A 94 4.41 12.17 -0.80
N VAL A 95 4.96 11.28 0.04
CA VAL A 95 4.21 10.12 0.58
C VAL A 95 3.25 10.58 1.67
N ALA A 96 3.70 11.48 2.55
CA ALA A 96 2.85 12.07 3.59
C ALA A 96 1.65 12.82 2.97
N GLU A 97 1.86 13.60 1.91
CA GLU A 97 0.78 14.26 1.17
C GLU A 97 -0.20 13.25 0.61
N ALA A 98 0.30 12.24 -0.10
CA ALA A 98 -0.52 11.22 -0.73
C ALA A 98 -1.39 10.46 0.29
N ILE A 99 -0.83 10.10 1.46
CA ILE A 99 -1.57 9.46 2.55
C ILE A 99 -2.69 10.38 3.06
N ARG A 100 -2.40 11.67 3.27
CA ARG A 100 -3.41 12.65 3.73
C ARG A 100 -4.54 12.81 2.72
N VAL A 101 -4.21 12.92 1.43
CA VAL A 101 -5.20 13.04 0.35
C VAL A 101 -6.04 11.78 0.25
N HIS A 102 -5.43 10.59 0.30
CA HIS A 102 -6.16 9.31 0.29
C HIS A 102 -7.24 9.27 1.37
N TRP A 103 -6.88 9.57 2.62
CA TRP A 103 -7.85 9.56 3.73
C TRP A 103 -8.87 10.68 3.68
N GLY A 104 -8.50 11.86 3.17
CA GLY A 104 -9.42 12.97 2.94
C GLY A 104 -10.49 12.69 1.88
N LEU A 105 -10.28 11.69 1.01
CA LEU A 105 -11.28 11.23 0.04
C LEU A 105 -12.20 10.14 0.60
N SER A 106 -11.85 9.55 1.74
CA SER A 106 -12.61 8.49 2.41
C SER A 106 -13.67 9.01 3.38
N THR A 107 -13.77 10.33 3.59
CA THR A 107 -14.82 11.02 4.38
C THR A 107 -15.97 11.51 3.52
#